data_AF-A0A3D1AQT3-F1
#
_entry.id   AF-A0A3D1AQT3-F1
#
_cell.length_a   1.000
_cell.length_b   1.000
_cell.length_c   1.000
_cell.angle_alpha   90.00
_cell.angle_beta   90.00
_cell.angle_gamma   90.00
#
_symmetry.space_group_name_H-M   'P 1'
#
loop_
_entity.id
_entity.type
_entity.pdbx_description
1 polymer ?
#
loop_
_entity_poly.entity_id
_entity_poly.type
_entity_poly.pdbx_seq_one_letter_code
_entity_poly.pdbx_strand_id
1 'polypeptide(L)'
;MQMFGNTVRADGFDTRHVVTRVHSPAEAKALPRGAVVGDLHGGVTFSDAVANVLEQRSHTGWLQMKTNGLQGTHWTVIVLNR
;
A
#
# COMPACT_ATOMS: atom_id res chain seq x y z
N MET A 1 -3.32 9.32 -18.29
CA MET A 1 -3.02 7.92 -17.91
C MET A 1 -4.07 7.47 -16.92
N GLN A 2 -4.99 6.59 -17.33
CA GLN A 2 -6.03 6.06 -16.45
C GLN A 2 -5.41 4.90 -15.65
N MET A 3 -5.24 5.08 -14.34
CA MET A 3 -4.89 3.98 -13.45
C MET A 3 -6.14 3.12 -13.25
N PHE A 4 -6.16 1.92 -13.84
CA PHE A 4 -7.15 0.90 -13.50
C PHE A 4 -6.86 0.41 -12.07
N GLY A 5 -7.49 1.05 -11.09
CA GLY A 5 -7.40 0.65 -9.70
C GLY A 5 -8.11 -0.68 -9.50
N ASN A 6 -7.36 -1.77 -9.43
CA ASN A 6 -7.85 -3.06 -8.95
C ASN A 6 -8.40 -2.85 -7.54
N THR A 7 -9.73 -2.77 -7.44
CA THR A 7 -10.43 -2.61 -6.18
C THR A 7 -10.71 -3.99 -5.62
N VAL A 8 -10.00 -4.37 -4.56
CA VAL A 8 -10.24 -5.65 -3.87
C VAL A 8 -11.13 -5.38 -2.67
N ARG A 9 -12.26 -6.11 -2.59
CA ARG A 9 -13.05 -6.18 -1.36
C ARG A 9 -12.33 -7.11 -0.40
N ALA A 10 -11.87 -6.57 0.72
CA ALA A 10 -11.19 -7.35 1.73
C ALA A 10 -12.07 -7.47 2.97
N ASP A 11 -12.89 -8.52 3.00
CA ASP A 11 -13.42 -9.02 4.25
C ASP A 11 -12.23 -9.44 5.13
N GLY A 12 -11.93 -8.64 6.15
CA GLY A 12 -10.84 -8.91 7.10
C GLY A 12 -9.50 -8.22 6.86
N PHE A 13 -9.44 -7.11 6.09
CA PHE A 13 -8.23 -6.29 6.04
C PHE A 13 -7.93 -5.62 7.40
N ASP A 14 -6.96 -6.15 8.14
CA ASP A 14 -6.50 -5.54 9.39
C ASP A 14 -5.53 -4.40 9.12
N THR A 15 -6.07 -3.18 9.19
CA THR A 15 -5.32 -1.94 8.97
C THR A 15 -4.23 -1.70 10.02
N ARG A 16 -4.26 -2.40 11.17
CA ARG A 16 -3.27 -2.22 12.26
C ARG A 16 -1.87 -2.68 11.87
N HIS A 17 -1.76 -3.53 10.85
CA HIS A 17 -0.49 -4.06 10.36
C HIS A 17 0.03 -3.35 9.11
N VAL A 18 -0.66 -2.29 8.66
CA VAL A 18 -0.21 -1.49 7.52
C VAL A 18 0.89 -0.55 7.95
N VAL A 19 2.03 -0.63 7.27
CA VAL A 19 3.11 0.35 7.41
C VAL A 19 2.67 1.63 6.71
N THR A 20 2.38 2.66 7.51
CA THR A 20 1.86 3.95 7.02
C THR A 20 2.92 5.02 6.84
N ARG A 21 4.17 4.74 7.22
CA ARG A 21 5.29 5.69 7.13
C ARG A 21 6.53 4.99 6.66
N VAL A 22 7.11 5.51 5.59
CA VAL A 22 8.40 5.10 5.04
C VAL A 22 9.08 6.37 4.55
N HIS A 23 10.15 6.79 5.23
CA HIS A 23 10.76 8.10 5.05
C HIS A 23 11.88 8.11 4.01
N SER A 24 12.40 6.94 3.63
CA SER A 24 13.51 6.84 2.67
C SER A 24 13.46 5.59 1.80
N PRO A 25 14.09 5.61 0.61
CA PRO A 25 14.26 4.42 -0.22
C PRO A 25 15.01 3.28 0.49
N ALA A 26 15.93 3.60 1.40
CA ALA A 26 16.67 2.60 2.17
C ALA A 26 15.75 1.84 3.15
N GLU A 27 14.87 2.57 3.84
CA GLU A 27 13.84 2.00 4.70
C GLU A 27 12.86 1.14 3.89
N ALA A 28 12.42 1.65 2.74
CA ALA A 28 11.56 0.91 1.81
C ALA A 28 12.17 -0.42 1.35
N LYS A 29 13.50 -0.51 1.21
CA LYS A 29 14.22 -1.76 0.90
C LYS A 29 14.35 -2.70 2.09
N ALA A 30 14.44 -2.15 3.31
CA ALA A 30 14.63 -2.91 4.53
C ALA A 30 13.33 -3.53 5.08
N LEU A 31 12.16 -3.10 4.59
CA LEU A 31 10.87 -3.66 5.03
C LEU A 31 10.82 -5.19 4.85
N PRO A 32 10.17 -5.91 5.78
CA PRO A 32 10.07 -7.36 5.68
C PRO A 32 9.27 -7.79 4.44
N ARG A 33 9.56 -9.00 3.97
CA ARG A 33 8.78 -9.64 2.91
C ARG A 33 7.33 -9.85 3.38
N GLY A 34 6.38 -9.75 2.46
CA GLY A 34 4.96 -9.84 2.79
C GLY A 34 4.40 -8.62 3.53
N ALA A 35 5.20 -7.58 3.80
CA ALA A 35 4.71 -6.36 4.43
C ALA A 35 3.65 -5.69 3.55
N VAL A 36 2.66 -5.08 4.19
CA VAL A 36 1.67 -4.23 3.54
C VAL A 36 2.00 -2.79 3.87
N VAL A 37 2.23 -1.99 2.84
CA VAL A 37 2.55 -0.56 2.97
C VAL A 37 1.42 0.23 2.32
N GLY A 38 1.00 1.33 2.92
CA GLY A 38 -0.08 2.10 2.33
C GLY A 38 -0.59 3.21 3.22
N ASP A 39 -1.51 3.99 2.67
CA ASP A 39 -2.12 5.11 3.37
C ASP A 39 -3.60 5.29 3.01
N LEU A 40 -4.22 6.24 3.70
CA LEU A 40 -5.61 6.68 3.48
C LEU A 40 -5.74 7.85 2.52
N HIS A 41 -4.62 8.34 1.98
CA HIS A 41 -4.55 9.57 1.20
C HIS A 41 -4.29 9.31 -0.28
N GLY A 42 -4.36 8.06 -0.73
CA GLY A 42 -4.24 7.70 -2.14
C GLY A 42 -2.81 7.36 -2.56
N GLY A 43 -1.90 7.05 -1.64
CA GLY A 43 -0.49 6.79 -1.89
C GLY A 43 0.39 8.04 -1.89
N VAL A 44 -0.16 9.22 -1.59
CA VAL A 44 0.54 10.51 -1.64
C VAL A 44 1.45 10.77 -0.45
N THR A 45 1.38 9.95 0.60
CA THR A 45 2.27 10.11 1.77
C THR A 45 3.68 9.59 1.51
N PHE A 46 3.89 8.86 0.41
CA PHE A 46 5.18 8.33 0.01
C PHE A 46 5.78 9.21 -1.09
N SER A 47 7.07 9.53 -0.97
CA SER A 47 7.78 10.21 -2.07
C SER A 47 7.91 9.27 -3.28
N ASP A 48 8.02 9.82 -4.48
CA ASP A 48 8.18 9.04 -5.71
C ASP A 48 9.35 8.04 -5.62
N ALA A 49 10.45 8.44 -4.97
CA ALA A 49 11.60 7.57 -4.75
C ALA A 49 11.28 6.37 -3.85
N VAL A 50 10.44 6.56 -2.83
CA VAL A 50 9.97 5.48 -1.96
C VAL A 50 8.96 4.60 -2.72
N ALA A 51 7.99 5.21 -3.38
CA ALA A 51 6.96 4.50 -4.14
C ALA A 51 7.57 3.57 -5.20
N ASN A 52 8.54 4.06 -5.98
CA ASN A 52 9.26 3.28 -6.97
C ASN A 52 9.97 2.06 -6.38
N VAL A 53 10.60 2.20 -5.20
CA VAL A 53 11.22 1.05 -4.52
C VAL A 53 10.18 0.04 -4.06
N LEU A 54 9.05 0.48 -3.51
CA LEU A 54 7.98 -0.41 -3.08
C LEU A 54 7.36 -1.16 -4.28
N GLU A 55 7.17 -0.48 -5.41
CA GLU A 55 6.68 -1.07 -6.66
C GLU A 55 7.61 -2.14 -7.21
N GLN A 56 8.93 -1.91 -7.22
CA GLN A 56 9.91 -2.92 -7.60
C GLN A 56 9.88 -4.17 -6.70
N ARG A 57 9.38 -4.02 -5.47
CA ARG A 57 9.29 -5.08 -4.47
C ARG A 57 7.92 -5.77 -4.44
N SER A 58 7.01 -5.43 -5.34
CA SER A 58 5.66 -5.99 -5.43
C SER A 58 5.39 -6.58 -6.81
N HIS A 59 4.76 -7.75 -6.87
CA HIS A 59 4.28 -8.31 -8.14
C HIS A 59 2.96 -7.70 -8.60
N THR A 60 2.19 -7.09 -7.70
CA THR A 60 0.84 -6.59 -7.99
C THR A 60 0.78 -5.09 -8.14
N GLY A 61 1.80 -4.36 -7.66
CA GLY A 61 1.77 -2.90 -7.57
C GLY A 61 0.75 -2.41 -6.55
N TRP A 62 0.35 -1.14 -6.70
CA TRP A 62 -0.62 -0.49 -5.83
C TRP A 62 -2.05 -1.00 -6.07
N LEU A 63 -2.76 -1.23 -4.97
CA LEU A 63 -4.12 -1.74 -4.92
C LEU A 63 -4.97 -0.78 -4.12
N GLN A 64 -6.23 -0.62 -4.54
CA GLN A 64 -7.22 0.07 -3.73
C GLN A 64 -8.01 -0.94 -2.92
N MET A 65 -8.04 -0.73 -1.60
CA MET A 65 -8.78 -1.59 -0.67
C MET A 65 -9.87 -0.77 0.01
N LYS A 66 -11.08 -1.33 0.05
CA LYS A 66 -12.18 -0.78 0.83
C LYS A 66 -12.28 -1.56 2.13
N THR A 67 -12.28 -0.85 3.25
CA THR A 67 -12.59 -1.46 4.54
C THR A 67 -14.10 -1.50 4.75
N ASN A 68 -14.65 -2.64 5.19
CA ASN A 68 -16.08 -2.82 5.43
C ASN A 68 -16.59 -2.13 6.71
N GLY A 69 -15.95 -1.03 7.15
CA GLY A 69 -16.38 -0.24 8.30
C GLY A 69 -17.46 0.79 7.96
N LEU A 70 -18.13 1.33 9.00
CA LEU A 70 -19.24 2.31 8.95
C LEU A 70 -19.00 3.58 8.11
N GLN A 71 -17.79 3.84 7.64
CA GLN A 71 -17.44 5.01 6.82
C GLN A 71 -16.77 4.70 5.47
N GLY A 72 -16.71 3.43 5.05
CA GLY A 72 -16.24 3.06 3.70
C GLY A 72 -14.86 3.63 3.35
N THR A 73 -13.90 3.52 4.26
CA THR A 73 -12.59 4.15 4.06
C THR A 73 -11.77 3.40 2.99
N HIS A 74 -11.23 4.17 2.05
CA HIS A 74 -10.40 3.70 0.95
C HIS A 74 -8.92 3.77 1.34
N TRP A 75 -8.23 2.65 1.25
CA TRP A 75 -6.78 2.56 1.39
C TRP A 75 -6.15 2.37 0.01
N THR A 76 -5.02 3.02 -0.21
CA THR A 76 -4.09 2.68 -1.28
C THR A 76 -2.92 1.95 -0.66
N VAL A 77 -2.76 0.68 -1.03
CA VAL A 77 -1.75 -0.20 -0.44
C VAL A 77 -0.93 -0.90 -1.50
N ILE A 78 0.24 -1.37 -1.10
CA ILE A 78 1.10 -2.23 -1.88
C ILE A 78 1.58 -3.38 -1.00
N VAL A 79 1.45 -4.60 -1.51
CA VAL A 79 1.88 -5.80 -0.81
C VAL A 79 3.26 -6.18 -1.34
N LEU A 80 4.24 -6.25 -0.46
CA LEU A 80 5.59 -6.67 -0.81
C LEU A 80 5.64 -8.18 -0.98
N ASN A 81 6.46 -8.65 -1.91
CA ASN A 81 6.63 -10.07 -2.18
C ASN A 81 7.03 -10.84 -0.92
N ARG A 82 6.50 -12.06 -0.75
CA ARG A 82 6.86 -13.00 0.33
C ARG A 82 8.24 -13.62 0.15
#